data_AF-A0A2S5LCC3-F1
#
_entry.id   AF-A0A2S5LCC3-F1
#
_cell.length_a   1.000
_cell.length_b   1.000
_cell.length_c   1.000
_cell.angle_alpha   90.00
_cell.angle_beta   90.00
_cell.angle_gamma   90.00
#
_symmetry.space_group_name_H-M   'P 1'
#
loop_
_entity.id
_entity.type
_entity.pdbx_description
1 polymer ?
#
loop_
_entity_poly.entity_id
_entity_poly.type
_entity_poly.pdbx_seq_one_letter_code
_entity_poly.pdbx_strand_id
1 'polypeptide(L)'
;GESLGEHGFYLHAAPYAIAPKEQTHVPAIMWMGKHFDYNKNQLMPYKDYPLSHDDLFCGLLVGFEVDAKMCEAKQKILMQNLDFKSNLDEQAATN
;
A
#
# COMPACT_ATOMS: atom_id res chain seq x y z
N GLY A 1 1.97 -13.90 -10.22
CA GLY A 1 0.70 -14.42 -10.72
C GLY A 1 0.94 -15.71 -11.47
N GLU A 2 0.07 -16.07 -12.40
CA GLU A 2 0.07 -17.36 -13.11
C GLU A 2 -0.62 -17.17 -14.48
N SER A 3 -0.03 -17.69 -15.54
CA SER A 3 -0.65 -17.83 -16.87
C SER A 3 -1.47 -19.11 -16.94
N LEU A 4 -2.68 -19.05 -17.50
CA LEU A 4 -3.65 -20.14 -17.58
C LEU A 4 -3.91 -20.60 -19.03
N GLY A 5 -3.02 -20.26 -19.96
CA GLY A 5 -3.10 -20.63 -21.37
C GLY A 5 -3.19 -19.44 -22.33
N GLU A 6 -3.13 -18.20 -21.82
CA GLU A 6 -3.21 -16.99 -22.63
C GLU A 6 -2.06 -16.98 -23.65
N HIS A 7 -2.39 -16.84 -24.94
CA HIS A 7 -1.40 -16.87 -26.03
C HIS A 7 -0.48 -18.11 -26.03
N GLY A 8 -0.93 -19.23 -25.46
CA GLY A 8 -0.16 -20.46 -25.34
C GLY A 8 0.86 -20.47 -24.19
N PHE A 9 0.90 -19.43 -23.35
CA PHE A 9 1.68 -19.40 -22.12
C PHE A 9 0.93 -20.10 -20.98
N TYR A 10 1.65 -20.92 -20.23
CA TYR A 10 1.16 -21.59 -19.04
C TYR A 10 2.12 -21.35 -17.89
N LEU A 11 1.59 -21.51 -16.67
CA LEU A 11 2.36 -21.42 -15.43
C LEU A 11 2.98 -20.03 -15.20
N HIS A 12 4.14 -19.99 -14.57
CA HIS A 12 4.86 -18.79 -14.19
C HIS A 12 6.33 -18.87 -14.63
N ALA A 13 7.15 -17.95 -14.11
CA ALA A 13 8.59 -17.85 -14.37
C ALA A 13 8.99 -17.42 -15.79
N ALA A 14 8.11 -16.70 -16.51
CA ALA A 14 8.56 -15.94 -17.67
C ALA A 14 9.61 -14.88 -17.22
N PRO A 15 10.66 -14.62 -18.02
CA PRO A 15 11.59 -13.54 -17.71
C PRO A 15 10.84 -12.22 -17.55
N TYR A 16 11.07 -11.50 -16.45
CA TYR A 16 10.23 -10.35 -16.04
C TYR A 16 10.02 -9.31 -17.15
N ALA A 17 11.05 -9.04 -17.95
CA ALA A 17 11.01 -8.08 -19.05
C ALA A 17 9.98 -8.41 -20.15
N ILE A 18 9.55 -9.67 -20.25
CA ILE A 18 8.57 -10.16 -21.23
C ILE A 18 7.39 -10.88 -20.57
N ALA A 19 7.32 -10.89 -19.25
CA ALA A 19 6.28 -11.60 -18.53
C ALA A 19 4.91 -10.92 -18.75
N PRO A 20 3.85 -11.68 -19.04
CA PRO A 20 2.54 -11.11 -19.26
C PRO A 20 1.95 -10.57 -17.94
N LYS A 21 0.90 -9.74 -18.04
CA LYS A 21 0.28 -9.07 -16.88
C LYS A 21 -0.20 -10.09 -15.85
N GLU A 22 -0.67 -11.25 -16.29
CA GLU A 22 -1.16 -12.35 -15.48
C GLU A 22 -0.08 -12.87 -14.52
N GLN A 23 1.21 -12.80 -14.91
CA GLN A 23 2.33 -13.21 -14.06
C GLN A 23 2.84 -12.08 -13.15
N THR A 24 2.69 -10.81 -13.52
CA THR A 24 3.29 -9.66 -12.81
C THR A 24 2.30 -8.87 -11.95
N HIS A 25 1.02 -8.82 -12.32
CA HIS A 25 -0.02 -8.15 -11.56
C HIS A 25 -0.62 -9.10 -10.51
N VAL A 26 -0.36 -8.82 -9.24
CA VAL A 26 -0.79 -9.68 -8.12
C VAL A 26 -1.79 -8.96 -7.22
N PRO A 27 -2.72 -9.70 -6.59
CA PRO A 27 -3.64 -9.11 -5.63
C PRO A 27 -2.93 -8.79 -4.31
N ALA A 28 -3.34 -7.69 -3.67
CA ALA A 28 -2.97 -7.35 -2.30
C ALA A 28 -4.24 -7.00 -1.52
N ILE A 29 -4.33 -7.46 -0.27
CA ILE A 29 -5.43 -7.18 0.64
C ILE A 29 -4.84 -6.69 1.95
N MET A 30 -5.38 -5.58 2.47
CA MET A 30 -5.05 -5.07 3.79
C MET A 30 -6.33 -5.02 4.63
N TRP A 31 -6.21 -5.45 5.88
CA TRP A 31 -7.28 -5.41 6.88
C TRP A 31 -6.78 -4.66 8.10
N MET A 32 -7.59 -3.71 8.58
CA MET A 32 -7.26 -2.86 9.73
C MET A 32 -8.25 -3.20 10.84
N GLY A 33 -7.71 -3.69 11.95
CA GLY A 33 -8.50 -3.97 13.14
C GLY A 33 -9.00 -2.68 13.81
N LYS A 34 -9.95 -2.83 14.74
CA LYS A 34 -10.53 -1.71 15.51
C LYS A 34 -9.50 -0.83 16.23
N HIS A 35 -8.35 -1.40 16.58
CA HIS A 35 -7.29 -0.78 17.36
C HIS A 35 -6.05 -0.41 16.53
N PHE A 36 -6.14 -0.48 15.21
CA PHE A 36 -5.06 -0.01 14.33
C PHE A 36 -5.24 1.49 14.07
N ASP A 37 -4.15 2.24 14.09
CA ASP A 37 -4.21 3.72 14.03
C ASP A 37 -4.73 4.23 12.67
N TYR A 38 -4.53 3.44 11.62
CA TYR A 38 -5.09 3.69 10.30
C TYR A 38 -6.50 3.11 10.15
N ASN A 39 -7.43 3.97 9.76
CA ASN A 39 -8.76 3.56 9.33
C ASN A 39 -8.81 3.36 7.80
N LYS A 40 -9.85 2.65 7.34
CA LYS A 40 -10.07 2.34 5.92
C LYS A 40 -10.01 3.57 5.02
N ASN A 41 -10.61 4.69 5.41
CA ASN A 41 -10.74 5.87 4.54
C ASN A 41 -9.39 6.52 4.24
N GLN A 42 -8.42 6.43 5.17
CA GLN A 42 -7.05 6.93 4.98
C GLN A 42 -6.27 6.10 3.95
N LEU A 43 -6.67 4.84 3.75
CA LEU A 43 -5.98 3.91 2.85
C LEU A 43 -6.68 3.78 1.48
N MET A 44 -7.96 4.15 1.38
CA MET A 44 -8.72 4.10 0.13
C MET A 44 -8.05 4.81 -1.06
N PRO A 45 -7.36 5.97 -0.90
CA PRO A 45 -6.64 6.60 -2.00
C PRO A 45 -5.57 5.72 -2.64
N TYR A 46 -5.03 4.74 -1.90
CA TYR A 46 -3.99 3.83 -2.38
C TYR A 46 -4.54 2.57 -3.05
N LYS A 47 -5.86 2.35 -3.05
CA LYS A 47 -6.48 1.13 -3.62
C LYS A 47 -6.09 0.89 -5.07
N ASP A 48 -6.06 1.96 -5.87
CA ASP A 48 -5.75 1.91 -7.30
C ASP A 48 -4.38 2.57 -7.62
N TYR A 49 -3.60 2.89 -6.59
CA TYR A 49 -2.24 3.40 -6.77
C TYR A 49 -1.32 2.27 -7.24
N PRO A 50 -0.39 2.51 -8.19
CA PRO A 50 0.49 1.47 -8.74
C PRO A 50 1.58 1.06 -7.75
N LEU A 51 1.19 0.31 -6.71
CA LEU A 51 2.10 -0.28 -5.72
C LEU A 51 2.77 -1.54 -6.26
N SER A 52 3.95 -1.85 -5.72
CA SER A 52 4.69 -3.09 -6.00
C SER A 52 5.19 -3.74 -4.69
N HIS A 53 5.93 -4.85 -4.81
CA HIS A 53 6.63 -5.43 -3.66
C HIS A 53 7.69 -4.48 -3.06
N ASP A 54 8.14 -3.46 -3.80
CA ASP A 54 9.07 -2.45 -3.29
C ASP A 54 8.44 -1.62 -2.16
N ASP A 55 7.10 -1.49 -2.16
CA ASP A 55 6.36 -0.74 -1.15
C ASP A 55 6.09 -1.54 0.14
N LEU A 56 6.19 -2.88 0.08
CA LEU A 56 5.83 -3.74 1.20
C LEU A 56 6.68 -3.47 2.44
N PHE A 57 8.00 -3.39 2.25
CA PHE A 57 8.95 -3.26 3.36
C PHE A 57 8.69 -2.00 4.19
N CYS A 58 8.69 -0.83 3.55
CA CYS A 58 8.43 0.43 4.25
C CYS A 58 6.96 0.59 4.66
N GLY A 59 6.01 0.02 3.90
CA GLY A 59 4.60 0.01 4.28
C GLY A 59 4.37 -0.69 5.62
N LEU A 60 5.04 -1.82 5.86
CA LEU A 60 5.00 -2.52 7.14
C LEU A 60 5.67 -1.70 8.25
N LEU A 61 6.89 -1.21 8.05
CA LEU A 61 7.60 -0.46 9.10
C LEU A 61 6.85 0.79 9.52
N VAL A 62 6.36 1.57 8.56
CA VAL A 62 5.59 2.80 8.85
C VAL A 62 4.24 2.45 9.49
N GLY A 63 3.55 1.42 9.01
CA GLY A 63 2.27 0.98 9.56
C GLY A 63 2.37 0.50 11.02
N PHE A 64 3.53 0.02 11.46
CA PHE A 64 3.82 -0.38 12.83
C PHE A 64 4.64 0.66 13.61
N GLU A 65 4.71 1.91 13.12
CA GLU A 65 5.37 3.04 13.80
C GLU A 65 6.87 2.83 14.06
N VAL A 66 7.54 1.98 13.27
CA VAL A 66 8.98 1.77 13.37
C VAL A 66 9.72 2.89 12.63
N ASP A 67 10.47 3.69 13.37
CA ASP A 67 11.33 4.71 12.78
C ASP A 67 12.55 4.07 12.09
N ALA A 68 12.60 4.22 10.77
CA ALA A 68 13.69 3.74 9.94
C ALA A 68 14.05 4.80 8.90
N LYS A 69 15.27 5.34 9.01
CA LYS A 69 15.79 6.38 8.10
C LYS A 69 15.60 6.07 6.61
N MET A 70 15.72 4.80 6.20
CA MET A 70 15.53 4.39 4.80
C MET A 70 14.08 4.51 4.30
N CYS A 71 13.10 4.60 5.21
CA CYS A 71 11.68 4.70 4.92
C CYS A 71 11.11 6.11 5.13
N GLU A 72 11.93 7.12 5.41
CA GLU A 72 11.50 8.49 5.75
C GLU A 72 10.54 9.09 4.70
N ALA A 73 10.79 8.85 3.41
CA ALA A 73 9.92 9.34 2.33
C ALA A 73 8.52 8.72 2.39
N LYS A 74 8.41 7.41 2.68
CA LYS A 74 7.13 6.70 2.83
C LYS A 74 6.43 7.09 4.13
N GLN A 75 7.20 7.30 5.20
CA GLN A 75 6.69 7.78 6.48
C GLN A 75 5.98 9.11 6.33
N LYS A 76 6.59 10.09 5.63
CA LYS A 76 5.95 11.39 5.35
C LYS A 76 4.62 11.23 4.61
N ILE A 77 4.56 10.38 3.59
CA ILE A 77 3.35 10.18 2.77
C ILE A 77 2.23 9.48 3.57
N LEU A 78 2.56 8.42 4.32
CA LEU A 78 1.55 7.61 5.02
C LEU A 78 1.10 8.27 6.33
N MET A 79 2.01 8.90 7.08
CA MET A 79 1.68 9.60 8.33
C MET A 79 0.91 10.91 8.09
N GLN A 80 1.11 11.60 6.96
CA GLN A 80 0.30 12.78 6.60
C GLN A 80 -1.21 12.46 6.50
N ASN A 81 -1.58 11.21 6.21
CA ASN A 81 -2.98 10.79 6.23
C ASN A 81 -3.53 10.56 7.64
N LEU A 82 -2.68 10.40 8.67
CA LEU A 82 -3.09 10.33 10.09
C LEU A 82 -3.51 11.71 10.63
N ASP A 83 -2.86 12.78 10.17
CA ASP A 83 -3.11 14.17 10.56
C ASP A 83 -4.41 14.78 10.01
N PHE A 84 -5.21 14.01 9.26
CA PHE A 84 -6.55 14.45 8.89
C PHE A 84 -7.47 14.62 10.12
N LYS A 85 -7.18 13.95 11.25
CA LYS A 85 -7.92 14.16 12.51
C LYS A 85 -7.45 15.40 13.27
N SER A 86 -6.15 15.67 13.36
CA SER A 86 -5.64 16.83 14.12
C SER A 86 -6.15 18.16 13.54
N ASN A 87 -6.27 18.27 12.21
CA ASN A 87 -6.81 19.46 11.56
C ASN A 87 -8.35 19.61 11.63
N LEU A 88 -9.10 18.52 11.87
CA LEU A 88 -10.56 18.57 12.04
C LEU A 88 -10.95 18.86 13.49
N ASP A 89 -10.20 18.34 14.46
CA ASP A 89 -10.44 18.60 15.89
C ASP A 89 -10.05 20.05 16.26
N GLU A 90 -9.05 20.63 15.60
CA GLU A 90 -8.63 22.03 15.81
C GLU A 90 -9.61 23.04 15.16
N GLN A 91 -10.26 22.67 14.04
CA GLN A 91 -11.32 23.47 13.40
C GLN A 91 -12.70 23.33 14.07
N ALA A 92 -12.96 22.21 14.77
CA ALA A 92 -14.16 22.01 15.57
C ALA A 92 -14.08 22.71 16.95
N ALA A 93 -12.88 22.98 17.47
CA ALA A 93 -12.67 23.69 18.73
C ALA A 93 -12.70 25.23 18.60
N THR A 94 -12.77 25.75 17.37
CA THR A 94 -12.71 27.20 17.07
C THR A 94 -14.02 27.76 16.48
N ASN A 95 -15.10 26.98 16.45
CA ASN A 95 -16.47 27.43 16.11
C ASN A 95 -17.43 27.26 17.29
#